data_AF-A0A9P7JB59-F1
#
_entry.id   AF-A0A9P7JB59-F1
#
_cell.length_a   1.000
_cell.length_b   1.000
_cell.length_c   1.000
_cell.angle_alpha   90.00
_cell.angle_beta   90.00
_cell.angle_gamma   90.00
#
_symmetry.space_group_name_H-M   'P 1'
#
loop_
_entity.id
_entity.type
_entity.pdbx_description
1 polymer ?
#
loop_
_entity_poly.entity_id
_entity_poly.type
_entity_poly.pdbx_seq_one_letter_code
_entity_poly.pdbx_strand_id
1 'polypeptide(L)'
;LLLSRSFSAAGHTLLVYDYLLTFRDEFVYIWDAPWTIVKALFLFNRYGNLIGQTVIRLEEAGLLAHSSQKFCQGFAVFTTCFMFLSTESIHILVLVRAWAIWGTRKRVTNILAWSYVGYVVTMLASSAYSVRAGDGESLHSVFILFVKMVALL
;
A
#
# COMPACT_ATOMS: atom_id res chain seq x y z
N LEU A 1 3.08 12.60 -19.06
CA LEU A 1 3.58 11.22 -19.28
C LEU A 1 5.06 11.06 -18.97
N LEU A 2 5.99 11.80 -19.58
CA LEU A 2 7.42 11.67 -19.25
C LEU A 2 7.74 12.04 -17.79
N LEU A 3 7.21 13.18 -17.31
CA LEU A 3 7.41 13.63 -15.92
C LEU A 3 6.93 12.61 -14.88
N SER A 4 5.75 12.01 -15.07
CA SER A 4 5.20 11.01 -14.14
C SER A 4 6.03 9.72 -14.14
N ARG A 5 6.56 9.31 -15.29
CA ARG A 5 7.44 8.13 -15.41
C ARG A 5 8.78 8.37 -14.73
N SER A 6 9.39 9.54 -14.94
CA SER A 6 10.65 9.93 -14.30
C SER A 6 10.51 10.04 -12.78
N PHE A 7 9.45 10.70 -12.30
CA PHE A 7 9.20 10.84 -10.85
C PHE A 7 9.01 9.49 -10.19
N SER A 8 8.18 8.63 -10.79
CA SER A 8 7.95 7.31 -10.25
C SER A 8 9.24 6.49 -10.27
N ALA A 9 10.05 6.55 -11.35
CA ALA A 9 11.31 5.82 -11.46
C ALA A 9 12.32 6.27 -10.39
N ALA A 10 12.45 7.58 -10.19
CA ALA A 10 13.26 8.15 -9.11
C ALA A 10 12.78 7.69 -7.73
N GLY A 11 11.46 7.72 -7.49
CA GLY A 11 10.87 7.20 -6.25
C GLY A 11 11.16 5.73 -6.02
N HIS A 12 11.08 4.90 -7.08
CA HIS A 12 11.41 3.48 -7.00
C HIS A 12 12.89 3.25 -6.69
N THR A 13 13.80 4.01 -7.32
CA THR A 13 15.25 3.90 -7.02
C THR A 13 15.57 4.32 -5.59
N LEU A 14 14.93 5.37 -5.06
CA LEU A 14 15.09 5.78 -3.67
C LEU A 14 14.57 4.70 -2.71
N LEU A 15 13.44 4.08 -3.05
CA LEU A 15 12.89 2.97 -2.27
C LEU A 15 13.86 1.79 -2.23
N VAL A 16 14.42 1.37 -3.37
CA VAL A 16 15.45 0.31 -3.42
C VAL A 16 16.69 0.70 -2.61
N TYR A 17 17.11 1.96 -2.68
CA TYR A 17 18.27 2.44 -1.94
C TYR A 17 18.07 2.39 -0.42
N ASP A 18 16.91 2.84 0.06
CA ASP A 18 16.53 2.75 1.48
C ASP A 18 16.52 1.29 1.97
N TYR A 19 16.14 0.36 1.08
CA TYR A 19 16.20 -1.06 1.37
C TYR A 19 17.61 -1.56 1.61
N LEU A 20 18.52 -1.26 0.69
CA LEU A 20 19.90 -1.73 0.80
C LEU A 20 20.56 -1.20 2.08
N LEU A 21 20.22 0.03 2.47
CA LEU A 21 20.74 0.63 3.70
C LEU A 21 20.24 -0.09 4.95
N THR A 22 18.95 -0.38 5.01
CA THR A 22 18.31 -0.98 6.20
C THR A 22 18.40 -2.51 6.25
N PHE A 23 18.74 -3.17 5.13
CA PHE A 23 18.80 -4.63 5.02
C PHE A 23 19.78 -5.26 6.02
N ARG A 24 20.93 -4.62 6.24
CA ARG A 24 21.95 -5.13 7.17
C ARG A 24 21.42 -5.24 8.59
N ASP A 25 20.75 -4.19 9.06
CA ASP A 25 20.18 -4.16 10.41
C ASP A 25 18.97 -5.09 10.50
N GLU A 26 18.13 -5.15 9.46
CA GLU A 26 17.02 -6.10 9.43
C GLU A 26 17.48 -7.54 9.58
N PHE A 27 18.53 -7.94 8.86
CA PHE A 27 19.06 -9.30 8.94
C PHE A 27 19.44 -9.70 10.36
N VAL A 28 20.03 -8.77 11.12
CA VAL A 28 20.44 -9.02 12.50
C VAL A 28 19.24 -9.02 13.46
N TYR A 29 18.33 -8.05 13.35
CA TYR A 29 17.28 -7.84 14.36
C TYR A 29 15.94 -8.51 14.06
N ILE A 30 15.58 -8.64 12.79
CA ILE A 30 14.24 -9.10 12.39
C ILE A 30 14.26 -10.58 12.04
N TRP A 31 15.30 -11.08 11.36
CA TRP A 31 15.30 -12.46 10.88
C TRP A 31 15.37 -13.47 12.02
N ASP A 32 16.14 -13.19 13.06
CA ASP A 32 16.29 -14.04 14.25
C ASP A 32 15.08 -13.98 15.21
N ALA A 33 14.23 -12.95 15.10
CA ALA A 33 13.05 -12.80 15.93
C ALA A 33 11.97 -13.87 15.63
N PRO A 34 11.17 -14.30 16.62
CA PRO A 34 10.10 -15.27 16.41
C PRO A 34 9.07 -14.78 15.38
N TRP A 35 8.47 -15.72 14.64
CA TRP A 35 7.43 -15.40 13.67
C TRP A 35 6.16 -14.90 14.36
N THR A 36 5.87 -13.61 14.18
CA THR A 36 4.64 -12.96 14.60
C THR A 36 3.86 -12.47 13.38
N ILE A 37 2.55 -12.30 13.54
CA ILE A 37 1.69 -11.72 12.49
C ILE A 37 2.20 -10.34 12.08
N VAL A 38 2.70 -9.55 13.03
CA VAL A 38 3.28 -8.23 12.78
C VAL A 38 4.55 -8.32 11.93
N LYS A 39 5.45 -9.29 12.23
CA LYS A 39 6.64 -9.55 11.41
C LYS A 39 6.26 -9.97 9.99
N ALA A 40 5.27 -10.85 9.83
CA ALA A 40 4.81 -11.30 8.52
C ALA A 40 4.20 -10.14 7.69
N LEU A 41 3.32 -9.33 8.29
CA LEU A 41 2.75 -8.14 7.65
C LEU A 41 3.83 -7.12 7.28
N PHE A 42 4.81 -6.91 8.15
CA PHE A 42 5.94 -6.04 7.88
C PHE A 42 6.80 -6.53 6.72
N LEU A 43 7.16 -7.81 6.68
CA LEU A 43 7.94 -8.39 5.58
C LEU A 43 7.14 -8.39 4.27
N PHE A 44 5.85 -8.68 4.30
CA PHE A 44 4.98 -8.62 3.12
C PHE A 44 4.88 -7.18 2.59
N ASN A 45 4.59 -6.23 3.47
CA ASN A 45 4.51 -4.82 3.11
C ASN A 45 5.84 -4.30 2.58
N ARG A 46 6.96 -4.77 3.14
CA ARG A 46 8.27 -4.51 2.55
C ARG A 46 8.40 -5.22 1.20
N TYR A 47 8.79 -6.48 1.24
CA TYR A 47 9.34 -7.18 0.10
C TYR A 47 8.27 -7.44 -0.97
N GLY A 48 7.03 -7.71 -0.56
CA GLY A 48 5.90 -7.84 -1.48
C GLY A 48 5.65 -6.56 -2.27
N ASN A 49 5.61 -5.39 -1.60
CA ASN A 49 5.42 -4.13 -2.30
C ASN A 49 6.59 -3.81 -3.23
N LEU A 50 7.82 -4.05 -2.79
CA LEU A 50 9.01 -3.83 -3.61
C LEU A 50 8.95 -4.67 -4.90
N ILE A 51 8.66 -5.97 -4.78
CA ILE A 51 8.58 -6.90 -5.91
C ILE A 51 7.44 -6.50 -6.84
N GLY A 52 6.23 -6.28 -6.32
CA GLY A 52 5.09 -5.96 -7.19
C GLY A 52 5.24 -4.61 -7.88
N GLN A 53 5.81 -3.59 -7.22
CA GLN A 53 6.15 -2.33 -7.87
C GLN A 53 7.19 -2.53 -8.98
N THR A 54 8.20 -3.38 -8.76
CA THR A 54 9.19 -3.72 -9.78
C THR A 54 8.52 -4.36 -11.00
N VAL A 55 7.62 -5.33 -10.79
CA VAL A 55 6.88 -6.00 -11.87
C VAL A 55 6.04 -5.00 -12.68
N ILE A 56 5.33 -4.09 -12.00
CA ILE A 56 4.56 -3.02 -12.66
C ILE A 56 5.48 -2.15 -13.53
N ARG A 57 6.68 -1.80 -13.03
CA ARG A 57 7.63 -0.98 -13.79
C ARG A 57 8.24 -1.71 -14.97
N LEU A 58 8.49 -3.00 -14.85
CA LEU A 58 9.00 -3.82 -15.95
C LEU A 58 7.96 -3.93 -17.08
N GLU A 59 6.68 -4.02 -16.73
CA GLU A 59 5.59 -3.95 -17.72
C GLU A 59 5.52 -2.57 -18.37
N GLU A 60 5.52 -1.49 -17.59
CA GLU A 60 5.51 -0.12 -18.13
C GLU A 60 6.70 0.12 -19.07
N ALA A 61 7.90 -0.37 -18.71
CA ALA A 61 9.11 -0.28 -19.52
C ALA A 61 9.06 -1.09 -20.82
N GLY A 62 8.00 -1.88 -21.04
CA GLY A 62 7.83 -2.72 -22.20
C GLY A 62 8.58 -4.06 -22.14
N LEU A 63 9.22 -4.37 -21.01
CA LEU A 63 10.03 -5.58 -20.85
C LEU A 63 9.19 -6.83 -20.58
N LEU A 64 8.02 -6.64 -19.93
CA LEU A 64 7.01 -7.68 -19.74
C LEU A 64 5.80 -7.51 -20.67
N ALA A 65 5.85 -6.53 -21.57
CA ALA A 65 4.74 -6.26 -22.48
C ALA A 65 4.55 -7.42 -23.45
N HIS A 66 3.43 -8.11 -23.30
CA HIS A 66 3.02 -9.20 -24.18
C HIS A 66 1.72 -8.80 -24.88
N SER A 67 1.68 -8.88 -26.22
CA SER A 67 0.53 -8.43 -27.05
C SER A 67 -0.74 -9.28 -26.91
N SER A 68 -0.84 -10.13 -25.89
CA SER A 68 -2.01 -10.98 -25.65
C SER A 68 -3.04 -10.25 -24.80
N GLN A 69 -4.28 -10.18 -25.31
CA GLN A 69 -5.40 -9.57 -24.59
C GLN A 69 -5.68 -10.26 -23.24
N LYS A 70 -5.44 -11.57 -23.14
CA LYS A 70 -5.57 -12.32 -21.88
C LYS A 70 -4.53 -11.89 -20.84
N PHE A 71 -3.31 -11.58 -21.28
CA PHE A 71 -2.25 -11.08 -20.41
C PHE A 71 -2.61 -9.68 -19.87
N CYS A 72 -3.08 -8.77 -20.74
CA CYS A 72 -3.50 -7.44 -20.34
C CYS A 72 -4.62 -7.46 -19.28
N GLN A 73 -5.65 -8.28 -19.48
CA GLN A 73 -6.74 -8.42 -18.48
C GLN A 73 -6.23 -9.03 -17.16
N GLY A 74 -5.42 -10.10 -17.23
CA GLY A 74 -4.84 -10.70 -16.03
C GLY A 74 -3.95 -9.73 -15.27
N PHE A 75 -3.15 -8.94 -15.99
CA PHE A 75 -2.24 -7.96 -15.42
C PHE A 75 -2.98 -6.76 -14.79
N ALA A 76 -4.07 -6.31 -15.40
CA ALA A 76 -4.92 -5.26 -14.84
C ALA A 76 -5.57 -5.71 -13.52
N VAL A 77 -6.09 -6.95 -13.47
CA VAL A 77 -6.64 -7.54 -12.23
C VAL A 77 -5.54 -7.69 -11.18
N PHE A 78 -4.38 -8.23 -11.56
CA PHE A 78 -3.21 -8.35 -10.67
C PHE A 78 -2.82 -7.01 -10.07
N THR A 79 -2.64 -5.98 -10.90
CA THR A 79 -2.23 -4.64 -10.47
C THR A 79 -3.24 -4.03 -9.51
N THR A 80 -4.53 -4.17 -9.80
CA THR A 80 -5.61 -3.67 -8.93
C THR A 80 -5.58 -4.38 -7.58
N CYS A 81 -5.61 -5.71 -7.57
CA CYS A 81 -5.56 -6.50 -6.33
C CYS A 81 -4.30 -6.20 -5.51
N PHE A 82 -3.16 -6.08 -6.18
CA PHE A 82 -1.89 -5.74 -5.55
C PHE A 82 -1.95 -4.37 -4.88
N MET A 83 -2.41 -3.32 -5.57
CA MET A 83 -2.54 -1.97 -4.99
C MET A 83 -3.45 -1.95 -3.76
N PHE A 84 -4.57 -2.69 -3.78
CA PHE A 84 -5.43 -2.82 -2.60
C PHE A 84 -4.68 -3.49 -1.43
N LEU A 85 -4.06 -4.65 -1.64
CA LEU A 85 -3.33 -5.38 -0.59
C LEU A 85 -2.16 -4.55 -0.04
N SER A 86 -1.42 -3.87 -0.91
CA SER A 86 -0.35 -2.95 -0.54
C SER A 86 -0.86 -1.83 0.36
N THR A 87 -1.99 -1.23 0.00
CA THR A 87 -2.58 -0.12 0.76
C THR A 87 -3.08 -0.59 2.12
N GLU A 88 -3.85 -1.69 2.17
CA GLU A 88 -4.40 -2.21 3.43
C GLU A 88 -3.30 -2.65 4.41
N SER A 89 -2.23 -3.26 3.90
CA SER A 89 -1.11 -3.67 4.77
C SER A 89 -0.41 -2.49 5.44
N ILE A 90 -0.26 -1.34 4.77
CA ILE A 90 0.31 -0.12 5.38
C ILE A 90 -0.59 0.38 6.50
N HIS A 91 -1.89 0.48 6.24
CA HIS A 91 -2.86 0.99 7.22
C HIS A 91 -2.88 0.16 8.49
N ILE A 92 -2.91 -1.17 8.34
CA ILE A 92 -2.87 -2.10 9.47
C ILE A 92 -1.56 -1.91 10.26
N LEU A 93 -0.42 -1.75 9.58
CA LEU A 93 0.87 -1.53 10.25
C LEU A 93 0.92 -0.24 11.06
N VAL A 94 0.41 0.85 10.49
CA VAL A 94 0.31 2.14 11.18
C VAL A 94 -0.60 2.02 12.40
N LEU A 95 -1.75 1.34 12.27
CA LEU A 95 -2.69 1.12 13.38
C LEU A 95 -2.07 0.28 14.50
N VAL A 96 -1.36 -0.80 14.17
CA VAL A 96 -0.66 -1.63 15.15
C VAL A 96 0.40 -0.83 15.90
N ARG A 97 1.17 0.01 15.20
CA ARG A 97 2.17 0.88 15.81
C ARG A 97 1.54 1.93 16.72
N ALA A 98 0.46 2.58 16.26
CA ALA A 98 -0.28 3.53 17.07
C ALA A 98 -0.86 2.84 18.32
N TRP A 99 -1.43 1.65 18.17
CA TRP A 99 -1.95 0.89 19.29
C TRP A 99 -0.87 0.53 20.32
N ALA A 100 0.35 0.23 19.88
CA ALA A 100 1.49 -0.03 20.76
C ALA A 100 1.95 1.23 21.54
N ILE A 101 1.95 2.41 20.90
CA ILE A 101 2.40 3.68 21.52
C ILE A 101 1.39 4.22 22.53
N TRP A 102 0.11 4.32 22.14
CA TRP A 102 -0.92 4.92 22.99
C TRP A 102 -1.50 3.94 24.03
N GLY A 103 -1.08 2.68 23.97
CA GLY A 103 -1.43 1.63 24.92
C GLY A 103 -2.86 1.13 24.79
N THR A 104 -3.19 0.09 25.54
CA THR A 104 -4.45 -0.68 25.44
C THR A 104 -5.68 0.02 26.03
N ARG A 105 -5.65 1.35 26.18
CA ARG A 105 -6.81 2.11 26.69
C ARG A 105 -7.98 1.93 25.72
N LYS A 106 -9.07 1.33 26.19
CA LYS A 106 -10.26 0.99 25.39
C LYS A 106 -10.78 2.14 24.53
N ARG A 107 -10.69 3.38 25.03
CA ARG A 107 -11.10 4.58 24.28
C ARG A 107 -10.26 4.80 23.01
N VAL A 108 -8.94 4.67 23.09
CA VAL A 108 -8.04 4.88 21.95
C VAL A 108 -8.18 3.73 20.94
N THR A 109 -8.22 2.48 21.43
CA THR A 109 -8.47 1.31 20.58
C THR A 109 -9.79 1.45 19.81
N ASN A 110 -10.87 1.90 20.48
CA ASN A 110 -12.16 2.10 19.83
C ASN A 110 -12.09 3.22 18.77
N ILE A 111 -11.40 4.34 19.05
CA ILE A 111 -11.23 5.43 18.06
C ILE A 111 -10.48 4.91 16.82
N LEU A 112 -9.37 4.19 17.01
CA LEU A 112 -8.57 3.60 15.93
C LEU A 112 -9.37 2.56 15.14
N ALA A 113 -10.18 1.74 15.81
CA ALA A 113 -11.03 0.76 15.15
C ALA A 113 -12.13 1.42 14.31
N TRP A 114 -12.82 2.43 14.87
CA TRP A 114 -13.87 3.15 14.15
C TRP A 114 -13.32 3.97 12.98
N SER A 115 -12.14 4.59 13.12
CA SER A 115 -11.51 5.31 12.01
C SER A 115 -11.13 4.35 10.89
N TYR A 116 -10.60 3.16 11.21
CA TYR A 116 -10.31 2.14 10.20
C TYR A 116 -11.56 1.61 9.51
N VAL A 117 -12.62 1.31 10.25
CA VAL A 117 -13.91 0.89 9.68
C VAL A 117 -14.46 1.98 8.76
N GLY A 118 -14.41 3.24 9.17
CA GLY A 118 -14.81 4.38 8.35
C GLY A 118 -14.02 4.46 7.04
N TYR A 119 -12.70 4.29 7.11
CA TYR A 119 -11.83 4.23 5.94
C TYR A 119 -12.19 3.08 4.97
N VAL A 120 -12.43 1.87 5.47
CA VAL A 120 -12.82 0.73 4.63
C VAL A 120 -14.18 0.98 3.96
N VAL A 121 -15.13 1.55 4.70
CA VAL A 121 -16.46 1.87 4.17
C VAL A 121 -16.37 2.93 3.07
N THR A 122 -15.61 4.01 3.27
CA THR A 122 -15.46 5.04 2.25
C THR A 122 -14.75 4.50 1.01
N MET A 123 -13.72 3.66 1.18
CA MET A 123 -13.03 3.01 0.06
C MET A 123 -13.98 2.11 -0.76
N LEU A 124 -14.76 1.26 -0.10
CA LEU A 124 -15.73 0.38 -0.78
C LEU A 124 -16.82 1.19 -1.47
N ALA A 125 -17.35 2.22 -0.81
CA ALA A 125 -18.34 3.12 -1.40
C ALA A 125 -17.78 3.77 -2.67
N SER A 126 -16.58 4.35 -2.61
CA SER A 126 -15.91 4.94 -3.78
C SER A 126 -15.72 3.94 -4.91
N SER A 127 -15.26 2.71 -4.64
CA SER A 127 -15.14 1.70 -5.68
C SER A 127 -16.48 1.32 -6.31
N ALA A 128 -17.56 1.23 -5.52
CA ALA A 128 -18.90 0.94 -6.01
C ALA A 128 -19.47 2.11 -6.83
N TYR A 129 -19.16 3.35 -6.44
CA TYR A 129 -19.51 4.55 -7.21
C TYR A 129 -18.74 4.61 -8.52
N SER A 130 -17.42 4.34 -8.54
CA SER A 130 -16.62 4.36 -9.77
C SER A 130 -17.09 3.34 -10.80
N VAL A 131 -17.51 2.15 -10.37
CA VAL A 131 -18.11 1.13 -11.26
C VAL A 131 -19.44 1.60 -11.85
N ARG A 132 -20.20 2.43 -11.11
CA ARG A 132 -21.51 2.93 -11.53
C ARG A 132 -21.44 4.23 -12.34
N ALA A 133 -20.47 5.10 -12.07
CA ALA A 133 -20.45 6.48 -12.54
C ALA A 133 -19.59 6.70 -13.80
N GLY A 134 -18.68 5.80 -14.16
CA GLY A 134 -17.87 5.97 -15.37
C GLY A 134 -16.90 7.18 -15.38
N ASP A 135 -16.79 7.95 -14.29
CA ASP A 135 -15.93 9.13 -14.19
C ASP A 135 -14.80 8.98 -13.15
N GLY A 136 -13.58 9.34 -13.57
CA GLY A 136 -12.31 9.07 -12.89
C GLY A 136 -11.83 10.10 -11.86
N GLU A 137 -12.67 11.06 -11.41
CA GLU A 137 -12.22 12.15 -10.52
C GLU A 137 -12.35 11.87 -9.01
N SER A 138 -13.00 10.77 -8.60
CA SER A 138 -13.40 10.56 -7.19
C SER A 138 -12.28 10.04 -6.27
N LEU A 139 -11.26 9.37 -6.82
CA LEU A 139 -10.20 8.70 -6.02
C LEU A 139 -9.25 9.69 -5.33
N HIS A 140 -8.96 10.83 -5.95
CA HIS A 140 -8.02 11.82 -5.41
C HIS A 140 -8.60 12.54 -4.18
N SER A 141 -9.90 12.80 -4.17
CA SER A 141 -10.61 13.48 -3.08
C SER A 141 -10.73 12.63 -1.81
N VAL A 142 -10.87 11.31 -1.95
CA VAL A 142 -10.97 10.37 -0.81
C VAL A 142 -9.62 10.20 -0.10
N PHE A 143 -8.53 10.12 -0.87
CA PHE A 143 -7.18 10.06 -0.32
C PHE A 143 -6.82 11.31 0.50
N ILE A 144 -7.21 12.49 0.00
CA ILE A 144 -7.02 13.77 0.71
C ILE A 144 -7.85 13.83 2.00
N LEU A 145 -9.08 13.30 2.00
CA LEU A 145 -9.94 13.26 3.18
C LEU A 145 -9.36 12.36 4.27
N PHE A 146 -8.81 11.20 3.89
CA PHE A 146 -8.14 10.30 4.84
C PHE A 146 -6.91 10.93 5.47
N VAL A 147 -6.03 11.56 4.67
CA VAL A 147 -4.84 12.27 5.17
C VAL A 147 -5.23 13.40 6.12
N LYS A 148 -6.29 14.15 5.83
CA LYS A 148 -6.81 15.21 6.72
C LYS A 148 -7.39 14.64 8.02
N MET A 149 -8.05 13.50 7.97
CA MET A 149 -8.67 12.87 9.15
C MET A 149 -7.61 12.31 10.11
N VAL A 150 -6.50 11.79 9.58
CA VAL A 150 -5.33 11.37 10.37
C VAL A 150 -4.57 12.57 10.95
N ALA A 151 -4.47 13.69 10.23
CA ALA A 151 -3.79 14.90 10.70
C ALA A 151 -4.59 15.70 11.77
N LEU A 152 -5.87 15.41 11.95
CA LEU A 152 -6.76 16.07 12.93
C LEU A 152 -6.91 15.30 14.26
N LEU A 153 -6.28 14.12 14.38
CA LEU A 153 -6.22 13.30 15.60
C LEU A 153 -4.85 13.43 16.26
#